data_AF-A0A7V9G3H5-F1
#
_entry.id   AF-A0A7V9G3H5-F1
#
_cell.length_a   1.000
_cell.length_b   1.000
_cell.length_c   1.000
_cell.angle_alpha   90.00
_cell.angle_beta   90.00
_cell.angle_gamma   90.00
#
_symmetry.space_group_name_H-M   'P 1'
#
loop_
_entity.id
_entity.type
_entity.pdbx_description
1 polymer ?
#
loop_
_entity_poly.entity_id
_entity_poly.type
_entity_poly.pdbx_seq_one_letter_code
_entity_poly.pdbx_strand_id
1 'polypeptide(L)'
;MNRTLPRLIIISQLLIAGTWASAAQEIKPLFDFEDNDVGKFEPGAGAQPFAISDQHATSGKSSIRVPCENTGYLVRLVKADWSGYDELQFDVFVEGEAPVKGSV
;
A
#
# COMPACT_ATOMS: atom_id res chain seq x y z
N MET A 1 73.51 -3.32 -10.23
CA MET A 1 72.25 -2.57 -10.07
C MET A 1 71.19 -3.52 -9.50
N ASN A 2 70.97 -3.44 -8.18
CA ASN A 2 69.98 -4.23 -7.45
C ASN A 2 68.58 -3.68 -7.72
N ARG A 3 67.65 -4.52 -8.21
CA ARG A 3 66.22 -4.21 -8.27
C ARG A 3 65.50 -5.06 -7.23
N THR A 4 65.10 -4.42 -6.14
CA THR A 4 64.20 -4.97 -5.12
C THR A 4 62.77 -4.97 -5.64
N LEU A 5 62.13 -6.14 -5.65
CA LEU A 5 60.68 -6.30 -5.93
C LEU A 5 59.87 -5.99 -4.66
N PRO A 6 58.77 -5.21 -4.73
CA PRO A 6 57.88 -5.03 -3.60
C PRO A 6 56.99 -6.26 -3.41
N ARG A 7 56.92 -6.75 -2.17
CA ARG A 7 55.98 -7.78 -1.72
C ARG A 7 54.55 -7.23 -1.81
N LEU A 8 53.75 -7.77 -2.72
CA LEU A 8 52.33 -7.50 -2.83
C LEU A 8 51.61 -8.21 -1.67
N ILE A 9 51.21 -7.45 -0.65
CA ILE A 9 50.37 -7.95 0.45
C ILE A 9 48.92 -7.85 -0.03
N ILE A 10 48.32 -8.98 -0.38
CA ILE A 10 46.88 -9.07 -0.70
C ILE A 10 46.12 -9.11 0.62
N ILE A 11 45.61 -7.96 1.07
CA ILE A 11 44.65 -7.89 2.18
C ILE A 11 43.27 -8.19 1.59
N SER A 12 42.82 -9.44 1.78
CA SER A 12 41.45 -9.86 1.47
C SER A 12 40.51 -9.25 2.52
N GLN A 13 39.83 -8.15 2.18
CA GLN A 13 38.78 -7.59 3.03
C GLN A 13 37.49 -8.38 2.80
N LEU A 14 37.17 -9.22 3.79
CA LEU A 14 35.91 -9.91 3.93
C LEU A 14 34.82 -8.87 4.28
N LEU A 15 34.13 -8.36 3.25
CA LEU A 15 32.91 -7.57 3.42
C LEU A 15 31.78 -8.50 3.88
N ILE A 16 31.60 -8.63 5.18
CA ILE A 16 30.36 -9.17 5.75
C ILE A 16 29.30 -8.09 5.57
N ALA A 17 28.68 -8.07 4.39
CA ALA A 17 27.44 -7.33 4.18
C ALA A 17 26.38 -7.99 5.04
N GLY A 18 26.15 -7.44 6.24
CA GLY A 18 24.99 -7.76 7.05
C GLY A 18 23.74 -7.36 6.28
N THR A 19 23.20 -8.29 5.51
CA THR A 19 21.83 -8.20 5.01
C THR A 19 20.95 -8.30 6.25
N TRP A 20 20.59 -7.16 6.82
CA TRP A 20 19.41 -7.08 7.66
C TRP A 20 18.26 -7.51 6.75
N ALA A 21 17.86 -8.77 6.85
CA ALA A 21 16.61 -9.22 6.31
C ALA A 21 15.55 -8.42 7.06
N SER A 22 15.16 -7.28 6.48
CA SER A 22 13.89 -6.67 6.80
C SER A 22 12.88 -7.77 6.54
N ALA A 23 12.35 -8.36 7.61
CA ALA A 23 11.25 -9.29 7.50
C ALA A 23 10.16 -8.51 6.79
N ALA A 24 9.80 -8.93 5.58
CA ALA A 24 8.74 -8.30 4.81
C ALA A 24 7.53 -8.20 5.73
N GLN A 25 7.16 -6.96 6.08
CA GLN A 25 6.05 -6.71 6.98
C GLN A 25 4.80 -7.30 6.32
N GLU A 26 4.11 -8.18 7.04
CA GLU A 26 2.94 -8.86 6.49
C GLU A 26 1.86 -7.82 6.20
N ILE A 27 1.61 -7.57 4.91
CA ILE A 27 0.53 -6.68 4.49
C ILE A 27 -0.77 -7.47 4.61
N LYS A 28 -1.64 -7.03 5.51
CA LYS A 28 -2.99 -7.58 5.65
C LYS A 28 -3.95 -6.79 4.77
N PRO A 29 -4.41 -7.33 3.63
CA PRO A 29 -5.42 -6.67 2.82
C PRO A 29 -6.73 -6.58 3.62
N LEU A 30 -7.30 -5.38 3.70
CA LEU A 30 -8.59 -5.15 4.35
C LEU A 30 -9.75 -5.20 3.35
N PHE A 31 -9.53 -4.66 2.16
CA PHE A 31 -10.47 -4.64 1.06
C PHE A 31 -9.70 -4.75 -0.26
N ASP A 32 -9.93 -5.81 -1.02
CA ASP A 32 -9.40 -6.03 -2.37
C ASP A 32 -10.49 -5.99 -3.45
N PHE A 33 -11.77 -5.93 -3.02
CA PHE A 33 -12.96 -5.78 -3.86
C PHE A 33 -13.26 -6.92 -4.84
N GLU A 34 -12.55 -8.05 -4.75
CA GLU A 34 -12.75 -9.20 -5.64
C GLU A 34 -14.09 -9.91 -5.37
N ASP A 35 -14.55 -9.92 -4.12
CA ASP A 35 -15.79 -10.59 -3.69
C ASP A 35 -17.04 -9.67 -3.70
N ASN A 36 -16.97 -8.51 -4.38
CA ASN A 36 -18.03 -7.50 -4.39
C ASN A 36 -18.41 -6.98 -2.98
N ASP A 37 -17.39 -6.56 -2.25
CA ASP A 37 -17.46 -6.11 -0.86
C ASP A 37 -18.04 -4.69 -0.66
N VAL A 38 -18.70 -4.12 -1.68
CA VAL A 38 -19.22 -2.75 -1.65
C VAL A 38 -20.18 -2.52 -0.47
N GLY A 39 -20.95 -3.55 -0.07
CA GLY A 39 -21.88 -3.47 1.06
C GLY A 39 -21.22 -3.24 2.43
N LYS A 40 -19.88 -3.32 2.52
CA LYS A 40 -19.13 -2.94 3.73
C LYS A 40 -18.94 -1.41 3.85
N PHE A 41 -19.28 -0.67 2.80
CA PHE A 41 -19.19 0.77 2.71
C PHE A 41 -20.60 1.36 2.66
N GLU A 42 -20.87 2.32 3.54
CA GLU A 42 -22.16 3.00 3.56
C GLU A 42 -22.00 4.39 2.91
N PRO A 43 -22.70 4.67 1.80
CA PRO A 43 -22.78 6.04 1.29
C PRO A 43 -23.53 6.91 2.29
N GLY A 44 -23.16 8.19 2.39
CA GLY A 44 -23.89 9.17 3.17
C GLY A 44 -25.38 9.26 2.77
N ALA A 45 -26.21 9.84 3.64
CA ALA A 45 -27.63 9.99 3.35
C ALA A 45 -27.85 10.81 2.06
N GLY A 46 -28.58 10.25 1.09
CA GLY A 46 -28.86 10.88 -0.20
C GLY A 46 -27.73 10.79 -1.24
N ALA A 47 -26.63 10.11 -0.91
CA ALA A 47 -25.53 9.90 -1.86
C ALA A 47 -25.82 8.74 -2.84
N GLN A 48 -25.14 8.77 -3.98
CA GLN A 48 -25.21 7.70 -4.98
C GLN A 48 -24.61 6.39 -4.42
N PRO A 49 -25.05 5.19 -4.85
CA PRO A 49 -24.40 3.96 -4.42
C PRO A 49 -22.97 3.88 -4.96
N PHE A 50 -22.08 3.27 -4.17
CA PHE A 50 -20.76 2.86 -4.67
C PHE A 50 -20.91 1.67 -5.61
N ALA A 51 -19.94 1.46 -6.49
CA ALA A 51 -19.97 0.38 -7.47
C ALA A 51 -18.59 -0.28 -7.63
N ILE A 52 -18.57 -1.55 -8.02
CA ILE A 52 -17.32 -2.20 -8.45
C ILE A 52 -16.97 -1.74 -9.87
N SER A 53 -15.69 -1.54 -10.11
CA SER A 53 -15.11 -1.27 -11.43
C SER A 53 -13.96 -2.23 -11.70
N ASP A 54 -13.74 -2.56 -12.97
CA ASP A 54 -12.57 -3.28 -13.47
C ASP A 54 -11.42 -2.34 -13.88
N GLN A 55 -11.58 -1.04 -13.62
CA GLN A 55 -10.61 0.00 -13.96
C GLN A 55 -9.80 0.40 -12.72
N HIS A 56 -8.55 0.80 -12.93
CA HIS A 56 -7.66 1.36 -11.90
C HIS A 56 -7.40 0.46 -10.68
N ALA A 57 -7.66 -0.84 -10.78
CA ALA A 57 -7.27 -1.81 -9.76
C ALA A 57 -5.74 -1.90 -9.67
N THR A 58 -5.20 -1.68 -8.49
CA THR A 58 -3.75 -1.80 -8.18
C THR A 58 -3.38 -3.20 -7.69
N SER A 59 -4.35 -3.92 -7.16
CA SER A 59 -4.28 -5.33 -6.77
C SER A 59 -5.52 -6.05 -7.32
N GLY A 60 -5.35 -7.28 -7.79
CA GLY A 60 -6.46 -8.05 -8.36
C GLY A 60 -6.97 -7.51 -9.69
N LYS A 61 -8.29 -7.50 -9.87
CA LYS A 61 -9.01 -7.05 -11.08
C LYS A 61 -10.09 -6.02 -10.78
N SER A 62 -10.49 -5.90 -9.53
CA SER A 62 -11.63 -5.09 -9.09
C SER A 62 -11.17 -3.92 -8.22
N SER A 63 -11.87 -2.79 -8.36
CA SER A 63 -11.73 -1.61 -7.51
C SER A 63 -13.12 -1.10 -7.13
N ILE A 64 -13.19 -0.24 -6.11
CA ILE A 64 -14.42 0.49 -5.78
C ILE A 64 -14.42 1.86 -6.45
N ARG A 65 -15.48 2.18 -7.19
CA ARG A 65 -15.76 3.52 -7.70
C ARG A 65 -16.65 4.26 -6.71
N VAL A 66 -16.18 5.41 -6.26
CA VAL A 66 -16.87 6.31 -5.34
C VAL A 66 -17.20 7.62 -6.07
N PRO A 67 -18.50 7.96 -6.24
CA PRO A 67 -18.89 9.27 -6.76
C PRO A 67 -18.35 10.42 -5.89
N CYS A 68 -17.81 11.46 -6.52
CA CYS A 68 -17.15 12.57 -5.82
C CYS A 68 -18.07 13.34 -4.86
N GLU A 69 -19.38 13.31 -5.10
CA GLU A 69 -20.39 14.00 -4.27
C GLU A 69 -20.69 13.23 -2.97
N ASN A 70 -20.16 12.01 -2.84
CA ASN A 70 -20.44 11.16 -1.71
C ASN A 70 -19.35 11.31 -0.64
N THR A 71 -19.77 11.53 0.60
CA THR A 71 -18.98 11.16 1.77
C THR A 71 -19.27 9.70 2.11
N GLY A 72 -18.25 8.85 2.09
CA GLY A 72 -18.35 7.45 2.51
C GLY A 72 -17.76 7.24 3.90
N TYR A 73 -18.34 6.30 4.66
CA TYR A 73 -17.80 5.89 5.97
C TYR A 73 -17.38 4.43 5.95
N LEU A 74 -16.18 4.15 6.46
CA LEU A 74 -15.67 2.81 6.72
C LEU A 74 -16.10 2.34 8.11
N VAL A 75 -17.32 1.83 8.22
CA VAL A 75 -17.95 1.53 9.53
C VAL A 75 -17.23 0.39 10.29
N ARG A 76 -16.52 -0.50 9.58
CA ARG A 76 -15.92 -1.71 10.19
C ARG A 76 -14.51 -1.56 10.76
N LEU A 77 -13.78 -0.48 10.47
CA LEU A 77 -12.39 -0.33 10.93
C LEU A 77 -12.27 0.03 12.42
N VAL A 78 -13.33 0.59 13.01
CA VAL A 78 -13.31 1.18 14.36
C VAL A 78 -13.21 0.14 15.49
N LYS A 79 -13.55 -1.14 15.24
CA LYS A 79 -13.64 -2.19 16.28
C LYS A 79 -12.51 -3.21 16.27
N ALA A 80 -11.53 -3.07 15.38
CA ALA A 80 -10.42 -4.02 15.27
C ALA A 80 -9.21 -3.58 16.10
N ASP A 81 -8.43 -4.56 16.56
CA ASP A 81 -7.13 -4.30 17.20
C ASP A 81 -6.06 -4.10 16.12
N TRP A 82 -5.43 -2.93 16.14
CA TRP A 82 -4.41 -2.50 15.19
C TRP A 82 -3.03 -2.31 15.85
N SER A 83 -2.87 -2.70 17.11
CA SER A 83 -1.66 -2.41 17.91
C SER A 83 -0.34 -2.99 17.37
N GLY A 84 -0.38 -3.84 16.35
CA GLY A 84 0.80 -4.40 15.66
C GLY A 84 1.06 -3.84 14.26
N TYR A 85 0.31 -2.83 13.82
CA TYR A 85 0.46 -2.22 12.50
C TYR A 85 0.93 -0.77 12.63
N ASP A 86 1.92 -0.39 11.80
CA ASP A 86 2.50 0.95 11.82
C ASP A 86 1.83 1.89 10.80
N GLU A 87 1.15 1.33 9.79
CA GLU A 87 0.61 2.08 8.65
C GLU A 87 -0.72 1.52 8.16
N LEU A 88 -1.57 2.43 7.67
CA LEU A 88 -2.76 2.13 6.88
C LEU A 88 -2.59 2.76 5.50
N GLN A 89 -2.69 1.96 4.44
CA GLN A 89 -2.50 2.40 3.05
C GLN A 89 -3.80 2.32 2.25
N PHE A 90 -3.95 3.24 1.30
CA PHE A 90 -5.05 3.27 0.33
C PHE A 90 -4.48 3.56 -1.05
N ASP A 91 -4.91 2.78 -2.03
CA ASP A 91 -4.66 3.08 -3.44
C ASP A 91 -5.84 3.86 -4.00
N VAL A 92 -5.61 5.12 -4.38
CA VAL A 92 -6.67 6.04 -4.83
C VAL A 92 -6.32 6.61 -6.19
N PHE A 93 -7.27 6.50 -7.11
CA PHE A 93 -7.23 7.15 -8.41
C PHE A 93 -8.40 8.13 -8.54
N VAL A 94 -8.12 9.34 -9.03
CA VAL A 94 -9.13 10.37 -9.29
C VAL A 94 -9.32 10.48 -10.79
N GLU A 95 -10.51 10.12 -11.29
CA GLU A 95 -10.82 10.15 -12.73
C GLU A 95 -10.95 11.58 -13.29
N GLY A 96 -11.19 12.58 -12.44
CA GLY A 96 -11.34 13.98 -12.83
C GLY A 96 -10.03 14.78 -12.78
N GLU A 97 -10.01 15.92 -13.48
CA GLU A 97 -8.86 16.84 -13.47
C GLU A 97 -8.81 17.73 -12.23
N ALA A 98 -9.96 17.91 -11.56
CA ALA A 98 -10.05 18.73 -10.36
C ALA A 98 -9.48 17.98 -9.15
N PRO A 99 -8.63 18.61 -8.32
CA PRO A 99 -8.14 17.99 -7.10
C PRO A 99 -9.29 17.75 -6.12
N VAL A 100 -9.32 16.56 -5.53
CA VAL A 100 -10.28 16.18 -4.49
C VAL A 100 -9.60 16.26 -3.14
N LYS A 101 -10.28 16.79 -2.13
CA LYS A 101 -9.81 16.79 -0.74
C LYS A 101 -10.42 15.61 0.01
N GLY A 102 -9.58 14.82 0.67
CA GLY A 102 -9.98 13.74 1.56
C GLY A 102 -9.30 13.85 2.93
N SER A 103 -9.86 13.16 3.92
CA SER A 103 -9.26 12.92 5.23
C SER A 103 -9.64 11.52 5.69
N VAL A 104 -8.71 10.83 6.35
CA VAL A 104 -8.93 9.54 7.03
C VAL A 104 -9.01 9.79 8.53
#